data_AF-A0A7W0NSV6-F1
#
_entry.id   AF-A0A7W0NSV6-F1
#
_cell.length_a   1.000
_cell.length_b   1.000
_cell.length_c   1.000
_cell.angle_alpha   90.00
_cell.angle_beta   90.00
_cell.angle_gamma   90.00
#
_symmetry.space_group_name_H-M   'P 1'
#
loop_
_entity.id
_entity.type
_entity.pdbx_description
1 polymer ?
#
loop_
_entity_poly.entity_id
_entity_poly.type
_entity_poly.pdbx_seq_one_letter_code
_entity_poly.pdbx_strand_id
1 'polypeptide(L)'
;MKRIKNYFTIIAALIFFSGLADAQRSPQRAPQSKAIASSEDQCLFNGTYRIDVTESDRLYSVVEDARSSVPVRDQQQFFRDLSTRLTPPDMLAIECQGTRVTVGSSRAGKITYLADGINRRERLPDGSFVSSKITLGVDSLTFVSSGKAEDNVNVAFESLEDGRRLRVTRRIDAQQLPEPIVIQTLYDKISAAAEWNIYDGDRVAGKMGSAQPGAPPESNRAADALRSEFAIWIEATNRRDIAQQMRFYMDELQAFYLTRNTPKRAVRLEKERIFGSARSVDIRAGEPEIVFQNGGRTAI
;
A
#
# COMPACT_ATOMS: atom_id res chain seq x y z
N MET A 1 5.95 -27.81 -0.16
CA MET A 1 5.99 -26.39 0.24
C MET A 1 5.21 -25.57 -0.78
N LYS A 2 4.03 -25.06 -0.44
CA LYS A 2 3.20 -24.22 -1.32
C LYS A 2 3.82 -22.81 -1.35
N ARG A 3 4.17 -22.33 -2.54
CA ARG A 3 4.63 -20.95 -2.76
C ARG A 3 3.44 -20.02 -2.51
N ILE A 4 3.51 -19.22 -1.45
CA ILE A 4 2.58 -18.11 -1.20
C ILE A 4 2.95 -17.02 -2.20
N LYS A 5 2.12 -16.86 -3.23
CA LYS A 5 2.21 -15.71 -4.13
C LYS A 5 1.67 -14.50 -3.36
N ASN A 6 2.40 -13.38 -3.37
CA ASN A 6 1.96 -12.11 -2.82
C ASN A 6 0.71 -11.63 -3.57
N TYR A 7 -0.46 -11.92 -3.02
CA TYR A 7 -1.73 -11.41 -3.52
C TYR A 7 -2.09 -10.11 -2.79
N PHE A 8 -1.38 -9.03 -3.13
CA PHE A 8 -1.94 -7.69 -3.01
C PHE A 8 -2.50 -7.27 -4.36
N THR A 9 -3.43 -8.07 -4.84
CA THR A 9 -4.36 -7.67 -5.89
C THR A 9 -5.71 -7.66 -5.20
N ILE A 10 -6.19 -6.49 -4.80
CA ILE A 10 -7.64 -6.29 -4.78
C ILE A 10 -8.01 -6.42 -6.25
N ILE A 11 -8.51 -7.61 -6.63
CA ILE A 11 -8.75 -7.97 -8.02
C ILE A 11 -9.75 -6.98 -8.60
N ALA A 12 -9.28 -6.21 -9.57
CA ALA A 12 -10.10 -5.48 -10.50
C ALA A 12 -10.61 -6.48 -11.55
N ALA A 13 -11.89 -6.82 -11.51
CA ALA A 13 -12.58 -7.40 -12.66
C ALA A 13 -13.98 -6.79 -12.79
N LEU A 14 -14.10 -5.79 -13.66
CA LEU A 14 -15.39 -5.44 -14.27
C LEU A 14 -15.23 -5.40 -15.78
N ILE A 15 -15.81 -6.43 -16.41
CA ILE A 15 -16.11 -6.49 -17.84
C ILE A 15 -17.32 -5.59 -18.08
N PHE A 16 -17.18 -4.64 -18.99
CA PHE A 16 -18.27 -3.84 -19.52
C PHE A 16 -19.17 -4.69 -20.43
N PHE A 17 -20.47 -4.69 -20.19
CA PHE A 17 -21.48 -4.92 -21.22
C PHE A 17 -22.45 -3.75 -21.20
N SER A 18 -22.34 -2.89 -22.21
CA SER A 18 -23.41 -1.95 -22.61
C SER A 18 -23.42 -1.92 -24.13
N GLY A 19 -24.47 -2.49 -24.71
CA GLY A 19 -24.74 -2.43 -26.14
C GLY A 19 -25.24 -1.05 -26.59
N LEU A 20 -24.86 -0.73 -27.83
CA LEU A 20 -25.56 -0.03 -28.93
C LEU A 20 -26.93 0.61 -28.59
N ALA A 21 -27.36 1.77 -29.11
CA ALA A 21 -26.84 2.76 -30.04
C ALA A 21 -27.75 4.02 -29.90
N ASP A 22 -27.29 5.20 -30.31
CA ASP A 22 -27.81 5.98 -31.45
C ASP A 22 -27.73 7.52 -31.30
N ALA A 23 -27.45 8.13 -32.45
CA ALA A 23 -27.80 9.46 -32.95
C ALA A 23 -27.44 10.76 -32.18
N GLN A 24 -26.43 11.43 -32.75
CA GLN A 24 -26.39 12.86 -33.12
C GLN A 24 -27.57 13.76 -32.69
N ARG A 25 -27.27 14.84 -31.94
CA ARG A 25 -27.55 16.24 -32.30
C ARG A 25 -26.99 17.22 -31.25
N SER A 26 -26.33 18.26 -31.74
CA SER A 26 -26.11 19.54 -31.06
C SER A 26 -26.24 20.61 -32.15
N PRO A 27 -26.45 21.91 -31.86
CA PRO A 27 -26.41 22.58 -30.54
C PRO A 27 -27.59 23.56 -30.30
N GLN A 28 -27.88 23.89 -29.04
CA GLN A 28 -28.53 25.17 -28.74
C GLN A 28 -27.97 25.77 -27.44
N ARG A 29 -27.32 26.92 -27.62
CA ARG A 29 -26.60 27.70 -26.61
C ARG A 29 -27.61 28.60 -25.91
N ALA A 30 -27.95 28.26 -24.66
CA ALA A 30 -28.71 29.10 -23.74
C ALA A 30 -27.78 29.63 -22.63
N PRO A 31 -28.10 30.77 -22.00
CA PRO A 31 -27.13 31.60 -21.27
C PRO A 31 -26.64 30.94 -19.98
N GLN A 32 -25.34 31.11 -19.73
CA GLN A 32 -24.65 30.68 -18.52
C GLN A 32 -25.17 31.45 -17.31
N SER A 33 -26.19 30.91 -16.65
CA SER A 33 -26.40 31.16 -15.23
C SER A 33 -25.17 30.61 -14.50
N LYS A 34 -24.40 31.49 -13.84
CA LYS A 34 -23.41 31.10 -12.83
C LYS A 34 -24.19 30.42 -11.71
N ALA A 35 -24.40 29.11 -11.86
CA ALA A 35 -24.80 28.25 -10.78
C ALA A 35 -23.69 28.33 -9.73
N ILE A 36 -23.99 29.03 -8.63
CA ILE A 36 -23.32 28.80 -7.37
C ILE A 36 -23.65 27.34 -7.06
N ALA A 37 -22.73 26.43 -7.41
CA ALA A 37 -22.85 25.02 -7.10
C ALA A 37 -23.04 24.92 -5.59
N SER A 38 -24.23 24.50 -5.18
CA SER A 38 -24.58 24.23 -3.79
C SER A 38 -23.54 23.26 -3.22
N SER A 39 -22.97 23.61 -2.06
CA SER A 39 -22.01 22.78 -1.33
C SER A 39 -22.58 21.42 -0.86
N GLU A 40 -23.85 21.15 -1.15
CA GLU A 40 -24.56 19.93 -0.78
C GLU A 40 -24.20 18.70 -1.66
N ASP A 41 -23.58 18.89 -2.82
CA ASP A 41 -23.14 17.79 -3.70
C ASP A 41 -21.65 17.43 -3.58
N GLN A 42 -20.90 18.10 -2.71
CA GLN A 42 -19.45 17.92 -2.63
C GLN A 42 -19.09 16.78 -1.66
N CYS A 43 -18.69 15.63 -2.22
CA CYS A 43 -18.17 14.52 -1.42
C CYS A 43 -16.95 14.98 -0.60
N LEU A 44 -17.05 14.91 0.74
CA LEU A 44 -15.98 15.36 1.64
C LEU A 44 -14.66 14.59 1.44
N PHE A 45 -14.76 13.38 0.90
CA PHE A 45 -13.62 12.53 0.59
C PHE A 45 -12.85 12.94 -0.67
N ASN A 46 -13.38 13.82 -1.53
CA ASN A 46 -12.67 14.23 -2.74
C ASN A 46 -11.33 14.88 -2.41
N GLY A 47 -10.25 14.32 -2.96
CA GLY A 47 -8.92 14.90 -2.88
C GLY A 47 -7.79 13.87 -2.85
N THR A 48 -6.60 14.41 -2.62
CA THR A 48 -5.38 13.64 -2.39
C THR A 48 -4.90 13.90 -0.98
N TYR A 49 -4.53 12.84 -0.28
CA TYR A 49 -4.19 12.84 1.12
C TYR A 49 -2.80 12.25 1.34
N ARG A 50 -2.07 12.78 2.32
CA ARG A 50 -0.76 12.29 2.74
C ARG A 50 -0.84 11.84 4.19
N ILE A 51 -0.22 10.71 4.50
CA ILE A 51 -0.21 10.18 5.86
C ILE A 51 0.45 11.16 6.85
N ASP A 52 -0.20 11.36 8.00
CA ASP A 52 0.42 11.91 9.20
C ASP A 52 0.93 10.77 10.06
N VAL A 53 2.22 10.45 9.91
CA VAL A 53 2.89 9.38 10.65
C VAL A 53 3.01 9.66 12.15
N THR A 54 2.88 10.92 12.57
CA THR A 54 3.05 11.32 13.97
C THR A 54 1.81 11.00 14.77
N GLU A 55 0.63 11.26 14.19
CA GLU A 55 -0.67 11.02 14.84
C GLU A 55 -1.28 9.65 14.49
N SER A 56 -0.69 8.89 13.57
CA SER A 56 -1.14 7.53 13.22
C SER A 56 -0.66 6.45 14.18
N ASP A 57 -1.42 5.35 14.27
CA ASP A 57 -0.99 4.16 15.00
C ASP A 57 0.31 3.59 14.44
N ARG A 58 1.13 3.07 15.34
CA ARG A 58 2.37 2.39 14.99
C ARG A 58 2.11 0.91 14.77
N LEU A 59 2.32 0.44 13.54
CA LEU A 59 2.15 -0.96 13.17
C LEU A 59 2.87 -1.93 14.12
N TYR A 60 4.10 -1.60 14.54
CA TYR A 60 4.89 -2.51 15.36
C TYR A 60 4.25 -2.75 16.74
N SER A 61 3.73 -1.71 17.40
CA SER A 61 3.09 -1.88 18.71
C SER A 61 1.82 -2.72 18.61
N VAL A 62 1.02 -2.50 17.55
CA VAL A 62 -0.23 -3.26 17.34
C VAL A 62 0.05 -4.74 17.02
N VAL A 63 1.10 -5.02 16.25
CA VAL A 63 1.43 -6.39 15.82
C VAL A 63 2.22 -7.16 16.88
N GLU A 64 3.03 -6.50 17.70
CA GLU A 64 3.82 -7.14 18.76
C GLU A 64 2.92 -7.84 19.79
N ASP A 65 1.85 -7.17 20.21
CA ASP A 65 0.85 -7.74 21.12
C ASP A 65 0.16 -8.96 20.51
N ALA A 66 -0.26 -8.87 19.25
CA ALA A 66 -0.91 -9.95 18.51
C ALA A 66 0.03 -11.15 18.24
N ARG A 67 1.35 -10.91 18.13
CA ARG A 67 2.33 -11.97 17.92
C ARG A 67 2.43 -12.91 19.12
N SER A 68 2.15 -12.42 20.33
CA SER A 68 2.26 -13.20 21.56
C SER A 68 1.29 -14.39 21.62
N SER A 69 0.15 -14.30 20.91
CA SER A 69 -0.86 -15.36 20.85
C SER A 69 -0.58 -16.42 19.77
N VAL A 70 0.44 -16.22 18.94
CA VAL A 70 0.78 -17.11 17.81
C VAL A 70 1.94 -18.04 18.18
N PRO A 71 1.91 -19.34 17.83
CA PRO A 71 3.02 -20.26 18.06
C PRO A 71 4.35 -19.74 17.51
N VAL A 72 5.43 -19.86 18.28
CA VAL A 72 6.77 -19.29 17.96
C VAL A 72 7.25 -19.64 16.54
N ARG A 73 6.94 -20.85 16.06
CA ARG A 73 7.33 -21.32 14.72
C ARG A 73 6.65 -20.54 13.59
N ASP A 74 5.46 -20.01 13.83
CA ASP A 74 4.63 -19.32 12.83
C ASP A 74 4.73 -17.79 12.95
N GLN A 75 5.20 -17.28 14.09
CA GLN A 75 5.28 -15.85 14.40
C GLN A 75 5.97 -15.02 13.32
N GLN A 76 7.06 -15.52 12.72
CA GLN A 76 7.79 -14.75 11.71
C GLN A 76 6.98 -14.60 10.41
N GLN A 77 6.31 -15.67 9.97
CA GLN A 77 5.49 -15.65 8.77
C GLN A 77 4.24 -14.79 9.01
N PHE A 78 3.56 -15.03 10.12
CA PHE A 78 2.42 -14.25 10.57
C PHE A 78 2.74 -12.75 10.63
N PHE A 79 3.89 -12.38 11.22
CA PHE A 79 4.34 -10.99 11.28
C PHE A 79 4.56 -10.38 9.89
N ARG A 80 5.21 -11.11 8.96
CA ARG A 80 5.44 -10.63 7.59
C ARG A 80 4.13 -10.40 6.84
N ASP A 81 3.22 -11.36 6.92
CA ASP A 81 1.93 -11.31 6.21
C ASP A 81 1.09 -10.16 6.73
N LEU A 82 1.00 -10.04 8.06
CA LEU A 82 0.26 -8.98 8.72
C LEU A 82 0.88 -7.60 8.48
N SER A 83 2.20 -7.48 8.54
CA SER A 83 2.90 -6.21 8.25
C SER A 83 2.65 -5.74 6.83
N THR A 84 2.66 -6.66 5.86
CA THR A 84 2.39 -6.34 4.45
C THR A 84 0.97 -5.79 4.27
N ARG A 85 0.00 -6.38 4.98
CA ARG A 85 -1.43 -6.02 4.92
C ARG A 85 -1.77 -4.70 5.62
N LEU A 86 -1.09 -4.45 6.73
CA LEU A 86 -1.42 -3.34 7.62
C LEU A 86 -0.57 -2.09 7.38
N THR A 87 0.52 -2.17 6.63
CA THR A 87 1.33 -0.99 6.27
C THR A 87 0.45 0.04 5.54
N PRO A 88 0.28 1.27 6.05
CA PRO A 88 -0.44 2.31 5.33
C PRO A 88 0.26 2.71 4.03
N PRO A 89 -0.50 3.12 3.00
CA PRO A 89 0.07 3.90 1.91
C PRO A 89 0.50 5.29 2.40
N ASP A 90 1.52 5.85 1.75
CA ASP A 90 1.96 7.22 2.02
C ASP A 90 0.99 8.27 1.47
N MET A 91 0.34 7.93 0.35
CA MET A 91 -0.66 8.78 -0.30
C MET A 91 -1.91 8.00 -0.66
N LEU A 92 -3.05 8.68 -0.57
CA LEU A 92 -4.36 8.23 -1.00
C LEU A 92 -4.97 9.27 -1.93
N ALA A 93 -5.61 8.83 -3.02
CA ALA A 93 -6.45 9.67 -3.86
C ALA A 93 -7.85 9.09 -3.89
N ILE A 94 -8.85 9.94 -3.63
CA ILE A 94 -10.26 9.53 -3.60
C ILE A 94 -11.07 10.52 -4.43
N GLU A 95 -11.90 9.98 -5.32
CA GLU A 95 -12.87 10.74 -6.12
C GLU A 95 -14.23 10.07 -6.02
N CYS A 96 -15.25 10.85 -5.68
CA CYS A 96 -16.64 10.44 -5.64
C CYS A 96 -17.41 11.16 -6.74
N GLN A 97 -18.24 10.40 -7.45
CA GLN A 97 -19.19 10.89 -8.44
C GLN A 97 -20.54 10.19 -8.21
N GLY A 98 -21.40 10.81 -7.42
CA GLY A 98 -22.61 10.15 -6.89
C GLY A 98 -22.22 8.94 -6.02
N THR A 99 -22.75 7.76 -6.35
CA THR A 99 -22.41 6.50 -5.68
C THR A 99 -21.16 5.81 -6.23
N ARG A 100 -20.53 6.36 -7.28
CA ARG A 100 -19.28 5.82 -7.82
C ARG A 100 -18.10 6.42 -7.06
N VAL A 101 -17.28 5.57 -6.47
CA VAL A 101 -16.08 5.98 -5.73
C VAL A 101 -14.85 5.38 -6.36
N THR A 102 -13.91 6.20 -6.81
CA THR A 102 -12.59 5.78 -7.28
C THR A 102 -11.57 6.03 -6.19
N VAL A 103 -10.79 5.00 -5.85
CA VAL A 103 -9.72 5.07 -4.85
C VAL A 103 -8.42 4.61 -5.48
N GLY A 104 -7.34 5.34 -5.22
CA GLY A 104 -5.97 4.97 -5.58
C GLY A 104 -5.03 5.23 -4.41
N SER A 105 -3.85 4.61 -4.42
CA SER A 105 -2.86 4.81 -3.37
C SER A 105 -1.44 4.73 -3.89
N SER A 106 -0.45 5.15 -3.09
CA SER A 106 0.95 4.91 -3.45
C SER A 106 1.36 3.43 -3.46
N ARG A 107 0.46 2.52 -3.06
CA ARG A 107 0.70 1.07 -2.99
C ARG A 107 -0.14 0.25 -3.97
N ALA A 108 -1.12 0.86 -4.62
CA ALA A 108 -2.02 0.19 -5.55
C ALA A 108 -2.62 1.19 -6.53
N GLY A 109 -2.80 0.76 -7.79
CA GLY A 109 -3.45 1.54 -8.83
C GLY A 109 -4.90 1.91 -8.47
N LYS A 110 -5.49 2.79 -9.28
CA LYS A 110 -6.87 3.25 -9.06
C LYS A 110 -7.88 2.14 -9.31
N ILE A 111 -8.88 2.03 -8.44
CA ILE A 111 -10.01 1.10 -8.56
C ILE A 111 -11.30 1.88 -8.33
N THR A 112 -12.31 1.60 -9.15
CA THR A 112 -13.63 2.20 -9.05
C THR A 112 -14.64 1.23 -8.48
N TYR A 113 -15.38 1.68 -7.48
CA TYR A 113 -16.40 0.93 -6.75
C TYR A 113 -17.78 1.59 -6.88
N LEU A 114 -18.82 0.79 -6.68
CA LEU A 114 -20.18 1.25 -6.49
C LEU A 114 -20.53 1.19 -5.00
N ALA A 115 -20.66 2.35 -4.38
CA ALA A 115 -20.81 2.54 -2.94
C ALA A 115 -22.28 2.73 -2.51
N ASP A 116 -23.15 1.85 -2.99
CA ASP A 116 -24.60 1.89 -2.79
C ASP A 116 -25.09 1.04 -1.59
N GLY A 117 -24.17 0.47 -0.82
CA GLY A 117 -24.48 -0.38 0.34
C GLY A 117 -24.99 -1.78 -0.03
N ILE A 118 -24.98 -2.17 -1.31
CA ILE A 118 -25.41 -3.49 -1.76
C ILE A 118 -24.25 -4.48 -1.67
N ASN A 119 -24.51 -5.64 -1.08
CA ASN A 119 -23.55 -6.73 -1.03
C ASN A 119 -23.43 -7.40 -2.41
N ARG A 120 -22.20 -7.47 -2.95
CA ARG A 120 -21.87 -8.06 -4.25
C ARG A 120 -20.98 -9.26 -4.04
N ARG A 121 -21.25 -10.33 -4.77
CA ARG A 121 -20.43 -11.53 -4.77
C ARG A 121 -19.71 -11.66 -6.10
N GLU A 122 -18.40 -11.79 -6.04
CA GLU A 122 -17.52 -11.95 -7.20
C GLU A 122 -16.83 -13.31 -7.14
N ARG A 123 -16.64 -13.96 -8.29
CA ARG A 123 -15.90 -15.22 -8.40
C ARG A 123 -14.46 -14.92 -8.80
N LEU A 124 -13.51 -15.35 -7.97
CA LEU A 124 -12.09 -15.19 -8.23
C LEU A 124 -11.58 -16.20 -9.29
N PRO A 125 -10.41 -15.94 -9.91
CA PRO A 125 -9.83 -16.85 -10.91
C PRO A 125 -9.58 -18.28 -10.41
N ASP A 126 -9.36 -18.45 -9.11
CA ASP A 126 -9.18 -19.76 -8.45
C ASP A 126 -10.53 -20.49 -8.19
N GLY A 127 -11.64 -19.87 -8.59
CA GLY A 127 -12.99 -20.40 -8.41
C GLY A 127 -13.62 -20.11 -7.05
N SER A 128 -12.90 -19.48 -6.13
CA SER A 128 -13.45 -19.01 -4.84
C SER A 128 -14.35 -17.78 -5.03
N PHE A 129 -15.04 -17.36 -3.97
CA PHE A 129 -15.90 -16.18 -3.99
C PHE A 129 -15.47 -15.16 -2.95
N VAL A 130 -15.61 -13.88 -3.30
CA VAL A 130 -15.47 -12.72 -2.41
C VAL A 130 -16.80 -12.01 -2.36
N SER A 131 -17.24 -11.61 -1.16
CA SER A 131 -18.41 -10.78 -0.92
C SER A 131 -17.93 -9.39 -0.51
N SER A 132 -18.35 -8.35 -1.21
CA SER A 132 -17.98 -6.97 -0.90
C SER A 132 -19.22 -6.09 -0.74
N LYS A 133 -19.19 -5.20 0.24
CA LYS A 133 -20.18 -4.16 0.45
C LYS A 133 -19.45 -2.84 0.66
N ILE A 134 -19.77 -1.85 -0.16
CA ILE A 134 -19.22 -0.51 -0.06
C ILE A 134 -20.38 0.45 0.21
N THR A 135 -20.26 1.29 1.23
CA THR A 135 -21.29 2.27 1.60
C THR A 135 -20.68 3.65 1.71
N LEU A 136 -21.21 4.62 0.96
CA LEU A 136 -20.86 6.03 1.06
C LEU A 136 -21.96 6.79 1.83
N GLY A 137 -21.58 7.39 2.95
CA GLY A 137 -22.36 8.38 3.69
C GLY A 137 -21.80 9.79 3.48
N VAL A 138 -22.29 10.75 4.26
CA VAL A 138 -21.86 12.16 4.19
C VAL A 138 -20.40 12.32 4.62
N ASP A 139 -20.07 11.72 5.76
CA ASP A 139 -18.79 11.82 6.47
C ASP A 139 -18.07 10.47 6.60
N SER A 140 -18.67 9.40 6.08
CA SER A 140 -18.17 8.04 6.20
C SER A 140 -18.15 7.31 4.85
N LEU A 141 -17.10 6.54 4.61
CA LEU A 141 -17.00 5.63 3.48
C LEU A 141 -16.47 4.29 4.00
N THR A 142 -17.24 3.21 3.81
CA THR A 142 -16.91 1.90 4.38
C THR A 142 -16.75 0.85 3.30
N PHE A 143 -15.71 0.03 3.42
CA PHE A 143 -15.44 -1.11 2.58
C PHE A 143 -15.41 -2.35 3.47
N VAL A 144 -16.35 -3.27 3.23
CA VAL A 144 -16.38 -4.57 3.91
C VAL A 144 -16.16 -5.63 2.85
N SER A 145 -15.16 -6.48 3.05
CA SER A 145 -14.88 -7.63 2.20
C SER A 145 -14.78 -8.89 3.04
N SER A 146 -15.40 -9.99 2.59
CA SER A 146 -15.29 -11.31 3.19
C SER A 146 -15.13 -12.41 2.14
N GLY A 147 -14.38 -13.46 2.45
CA GLY A 147 -14.06 -14.51 1.47
C GLY A 147 -13.33 -15.71 2.08
N LYS A 148 -12.98 -16.68 1.22
CA LYS A 148 -12.27 -17.92 1.64
C LYS A 148 -10.76 -17.71 1.85
N ALA A 149 -10.19 -16.67 1.23
CA ALA A 149 -8.89 -16.15 1.62
C ALA A 149 -9.01 -15.59 3.04
N GLU A 150 -7.97 -15.72 3.86
CA GLU A 150 -7.91 -15.40 5.31
C GLU A 150 -8.04 -13.89 5.64
N ASP A 151 -8.86 -13.17 4.87
CA ASP A 151 -8.83 -11.74 4.69
C ASP A 151 -10.23 -11.15 4.74
N ASN A 152 -10.90 -11.32 5.88
CA ASN A 152 -11.97 -10.39 6.20
C ASN A 152 -11.30 -9.04 6.49
N VAL A 153 -11.49 -8.11 5.57
CA VAL A 153 -10.92 -6.77 5.67
C VAL A 153 -12.06 -5.78 5.74
N ASN A 154 -12.05 -4.97 6.79
CA ASN A 154 -12.92 -3.82 6.91
C ASN A 154 -12.05 -2.55 6.91
N VAL A 155 -12.34 -1.65 5.97
CA VAL A 155 -11.71 -0.34 5.89
C VAL A 155 -12.80 0.71 6.03
N ALA A 156 -12.70 1.53 7.07
CA ALA A 156 -13.57 2.66 7.29
C ALA A 156 -12.78 3.95 7.12
N PHE A 157 -13.28 4.83 6.26
CA PHE A 157 -12.81 6.18 6.05
C PHE A 157 -13.79 7.12 6.74
N GLU A 158 -13.27 8.02 7.55
CA GLU A 158 -14.03 9.05 8.26
C GLU A 158 -13.43 10.40 7.91
N SER A 159 -14.27 11.29 7.40
CA SER A 159 -13.91 12.66 7.10
C SER A 159 -13.84 13.46 8.40
N LEU A 160 -12.74 14.17 8.61
CA LEU A 160 -12.53 15.04 9.75
C LEU A 160 -12.32 16.47 9.25
N GLU A 161 -12.68 17.44 10.08
CA GLU A 161 -12.42 18.87 9.81
C GLU A 161 -12.92 19.30 8.41
N ASP A 162 -14.17 18.97 8.09
CA ASP A 162 -14.81 19.25 6.79
C ASP A 162 -14.00 18.70 5.59
N GLY A 163 -13.44 17.51 5.76
CA GLY A 163 -12.63 16.84 4.75
C GLY A 163 -11.19 17.33 4.67
N ARG A 164 -10.71 18.18 5.57
CA ARG A 164 -9.27 18.53 5.60
C ARG A 164 -8.41 17.40 6.12
N ARG A 165 -8.96 16.54 6.96
CA ARG A 165 -8.28 15.34 7.46
C ARG A 165 -9.12 14.10 7.21
N LEU A 166 -8.44 12.96 7.15
CA LEU A 166 -9.05 11.67 6.86
C LEU A 166 -8.53 10.66 7.87
N ARG A 167 -9.43 10.07 8.65
CA ARG A 167 -9.11 8.91 9.49
C ARG A 167 -9.44 7.65 8.72
N VAL A 168 -8.49 6.73 8.64
CA VAL A 168 -8.64 5.42 8.02
C VAL A 168 -8.47 4.37 9.09
N THR A 169 -9.55 3.66 9.42
CA THR A 169 -9.53 2.52 10.34
C THR A 169 -9.53 1.24 9.52
N ARG A 170 -8.47 0.44 9.67
CA ARG A 170 -8.35 -0.90 9.08
C ARG A 170 -8.53 -1.93 10.17
N ARG A 171 -9.50 -2.81 9.99
CA ARG A 171 -9.73 -3.98 10.82
C ARG A 171 -9.48 -5.23 10.02
N ILE A 172 -8.64 -6.11 10.57
CA ILE A 172 -8.32 -7.41 10.00
C ILE A 172 -8.71 -8.49 11.01
N ASP A 173 -9.56 -9.41 10.58
CA ASP A 173 -9.80 -10.65 11.30
C ASP A 173 -8.85 -11.72 10.73
N ALA A 174 -8.09 -12.39 11.60
CA ALA A 174 -7.17 -13.47 11.24
C ALA A 174 -7.50 -14.71 12.07
N GLN A 175 -7.49 -15.89 11.45
CA GLN A 175 -7.86 -17.15 12.13
C GLN A 175 -6.94 -17.48 13.31
N GLN A 176 -5.70 -17.00 13.26
CA GLN A 176 -4.68 -17.22 14.26
C GLN A 176 -4.82 -16.29 15.48
N LEU A 177 -5.78 -15.35 15.46
CA LEU A 177 -6.00 -14.39 16.53
C LEU A 177 -7.38 -14.58 17.17
N PRO A 178 -7.47 -14.47 18.52
CA PRO A 178 -8.76 -14.49 19.21
C PRO A 178 -9.56 -13.19 18.98
N GLU A 179 -8.85 -12.09 18.69
CA GLU A 179 -9.41 -10.77 18.48
C GLU A 179 -8.91 -10.17 17.15
N PRO A 180 -9.73 -9.32 16.51
CA PRO A 180 -9.33 -8.55 15.35
C PRO A 180 -8.15 -7.62 15.68
N ILE A 181 -7.32 -7.38 14.68
CA ILE A 181 -6.38 -6.25 14.74
C ILE A 181 -7.04 -5.03 14.14
N VAL A 182 -6.94 -3.90 14.84
CA VAL A 182 -7.40 -2.60 14.38
C VAL A 182 -6.22 -1.64 14.32
N ILE A 183 -6.08 -0.92 13.20
CA ILE A 183 -5.11 0.16 13.02
C ILE A 183 -5.82 1.40 12.52
N GLN A 184 -5.54 2.52 13.16
CA GLN A 184 -5.97 3.84 12.75
C GLN A 184 -4.81 4.59 12.10
N THR A 185 -5.07 5.20 10.96
CA THR A 185 -4.12 6.04 10.24
C THR A 185 -4.79 7.38 9.95
N LEU A 186 -4.10 8.47 10.24
CA LEU A 186 -4.54 9.83 9.92
C LEU A 186 -3.82 10.30 8.66
N TYR A 187 -4.55 11.05 7.83
CA TYR A 187 -4.02 11.69 6.64
C TYR A 187 -4.49 13.13 6.57
N ASP A 188 -3.63 14.00 6.05
CA ASP A 188 -3.95 15.39 5.76
C ASP A 188 -4.22 15.56 4.26
N LYS A 189 -5.26 16.31 3.93
CA LYS A 189 -5.59 16.65 2.54
C LYS A 189 -4.55 17.63 2.00
N ILE A 190 -3.83 17.22 0.96
CA ILE A 190 -2.81 18.04 0.29
C ILE A 190 -3.29 18.63 -1.04
N SER A 191 -4.40 18.09 -1.59
CA SER A 191 -5.02 18.57 -2.83
C SER A 191 -6.52 18.31 -2.78
N ALA A 192 -7.32 19.25 -3.27
CA ALA A 192 -8.77 19.07 -3.41
C ALA A 192 -9.13 18.17 -4.60
N ALA A 193 -8.19 17.97 -5.53
CA ALA A 193 -8.35 17.05 -6.66
C ALA A 193 -7.74 15.68 -6.33
N ALA A 194 -8.29 14.63 -6.92
CA ALA A 194 -7.73 13.28 -6.85
C ALA A 194 -6.59 13.14 -7.88
N GLU A 195 -5.35 13.07 -7.39
CA GLU A 195 -4.15 12.93 -8.21
C GLU A 195 -3.81 11.45 -8.36
N TRP A 196 -3.89 10.94 -9.60
CA TRP A 196 -3.73 9.51 -9.87
C TRP A 196 -2.29 9.08 -10.14
N ASN A 197 -1.37 10.03 -10.33
CA ASN A 197 0.07 9.78 -10.53
C ASN A 197 0.81 9.44 -9.23
N ILE A 198 0.09 9.05 -8.18
CA ILE A 198 0.64 8.62 -6.89
C ILE A 198 1.12 7.15 -6.90
N TYR A 199 0.70 6.36 -7.89
CA TYR A 199 1.10 4.96 -8.07
C TYR A 199 2.05 4.81 -9.27
N ASP A 200 3.25 4.29 -9.03
CA ASP A 200 4.29 4.14 -10.07
C ASP A 200 4.22 2.82 -10.87
N GLY A 201 3.27 1.91 -10.57
CA GLY A 201 3.24 0.58 -11.19
C GLY A 201 2.96 0.57 -12.70
N ASP A 202 2.29 1.59 -13.24
CA ASP A 202 1.97 1.65 -14.68
C ASP A 202 3.18 2.04 -15.55
N ARG A 203 4.22 2.67 -14.97
CA ARG A 203 5.47 2.96 -15.70
C ARG A 203 6.29 1.70 -15.98
N VAL A 204 6.00 0.61 -15.28
CA VAL A 204 6.72 -0.67 -15.37
C VAL A 204 6.26 -1.48 -16.59
N ALA A 205 4.98 -1.42 -16.96
CA ALA A 205 4.44 -2.20 -18.09
C ALA A 205 4.74 -1.59 -19.47
N GLY A 206 4.86 -0.26 -19.56
CA GLY A 206 5.03 0.46 -20.84
C GLY A 206 6.45 0.47 -21.43
N LYS A 207 7.46 -0.02 -20.69
CA LYS A 207 8.88 0.11 -21.07
C LYS A 207 9.59 -1.22 -21.36
N MET A 208 8.83 -2.25 -21.74
CA MET A 208 9.34 -3.54 -22.23
C MET A 208 9.37 -3.67 -23.77
N GLY A 209 9.14 -2.57 -24.51
CA GLY A 209 9.22 -2.53 -25.97
C GLY A 209 10.57 -2.04 -26.49
N SER A 210 11.27 -2.91 -27.21
CA SER A 210 12.50 -2.72 -28.00
C SER A 210 13.85 -2.63 -27.25
N ALA A 211 14.39 -3.79 -26.86
CA ALA A 211 15.83 -3.96 -26.64
C ALA A 211 16.50 -4.32 -27.98
N GLN A 212 17.38 -3.45 -28.45
CA GLN A 212 18.26 -3.67 -29.61
C GLN A 212 19.46 -4.55 -29.16
N PRO A 213 19.83 -5.62 -29.90
CA PRO A 213 20.88 -6.53 -29.46
C PRO A 213 22.26 -6.03 -29.90
N GLY A 214 23.19 -5.87 -28.96
CA GLY A 214 24.60 -5.60 -29.31
C GLY A 214 25.51 -4.97 -28.27
N ALA A 215 25.48 -5.36 -26.99
CA ALA A 215 26.59 -5.19 -26.04
C ALA A 215 26.38 -6.12 -24.82
N PRO A 216 27.42 -6.74 -24.23
CA PRO A 216 27.26 -7.43 -22.95
C PRO A 216 26.86 -6.39 -21.90
N PRO A 217 25.72 -6.57 -21.21
CA PRO A 217 25.05 -5.44 -20.59
C PRO A 217 25.73 -5.09 -19.27
N GLU A 218 26.05 -3.81 -19.08
CA GLU A 218 26.54 -3.24 -17.81
C GLU A 218 25.68 -3.64 -16.60
N SER A 219 24.41 -4.01 -16.84
CA SER A 219 23.49 -4.54 -15.84
C SER A 219 23.99 -5.78 -15.11
N ASN A 220 24.71 -6.69 -15.78
CA ASN A 220 25.16 -7.93 -15.12
C ASN A 220 26.26 -7.65 -14.10
N ARG A 221 27.21 -6.78 -14.44
CA ARG A 221 28.27 -6.36 -13.50
C ARG A 221 27.70 -5.58 -12.32
N ALA A 222 26.73 -4.70 -12.55
CA ALA A 222 26.04 -3.98 -11.49
C ALA A 222 25.26 -4.93 -10.57
N ALA A 223 24.61 -5.96 -11.12
CA ALA A 223 23.92 -6.98 -10.33
C ALA A 223 24.89 -7.77 -9.46
N ASP A 224 26.03 -8.20 -10.01
CA ASP A 224 27.04 -8.95 -9.25
C ASP A 224 27.64 -8.11 -8.11
N ALA A 225 27.88 -6.81 -8.35
CA ALA A 225 28.31 -5.89 -7.30
C ALA A 225 27.26 -5.78 -6.18
N LEU A 226 25.98 -5.62 -6.53
CA LEU A 226 24.89 -5.56 -5.55
C LEU A 226 24.75 -6.87 -4.76
N ARG A 227 24.90 -8.04 -5.40
CA ARG A 227 24.91 -9.34 -4.70
C ARG A 227 26.04 -9.42 -3.68
N SER A 228 27.23 -8.96 -4.06
CA SER A 228 28.40 -8.94 -3.18
C SER A 228 28.19 -8.00 -1.99
N GLU A 229 27.71 -6.78 -2.22
CA GLU A 229 27.36 -5.81 -1.18
C GLU A 229 26.27 -6.34 -0.24
N PHE A 230 25.25 -7.02 -0.77
CA PHE A 230 24.21 -7.65 0.04
C PHE A 230 24.76 -8.77 0.93
N ALA A 231 25.68 -9.60 0.42
CA ALA A 231 26.36 -10.62 1.22
C ALA A 231 27.18 -10.01 2.37
N ILE A 232 27.88 -8.91 2.11
CA ILE A 232 28.63 -8.16 3.14
C ILE A 232 27.68 -7.61 4.21
N TRP A 233 26.51 -7.09 3.82
CA TRP A 233 25.51 -6.60 4.76
C TRP A 233 24.96 -7.73 5.66
N ILE A 234 24.70 -8.91 5.10
CA ILE A 234 24.28 -10.10 5.87
C ILE A 234 25.36 -10.49 6.88
N GLU A 235 26.61 -10.60 6.43
CA GLU A 235 27.73 -10.98 7.30
C GLU A 235 27.95 -9.96 8.42
N ALA A 236 27.88 -8.66 8.11
CA ALA A 236 27.95 -7.59 9.10
C ALA A 236 26.79 -7.68 10.11
N THR A 237 25.60 -8.10 9.66
CA THR A 237 24.45 -8.29 10.55
C THR A 237 24.62 -9.49 11.49
N ASN A 238 25.10 -10.61 10.97
CA ASN A 238 25.36 -11.82 11.77
C ASN A 238 26.47 -11.60 12.80
N ARG A 239 27.50 -10.81 12.45
CA ARG A 239 28.56 -10.40 13.37
C ARG A 239 28.17 -9.24 14.30
N ARG A 240 26.97 -8.66 14.13
CA ARG A 240 26.51 -7.45 14.82
C ARG A 240 27.46 -6.26 14.65
N ASP A 241 28.16 -6.21 13.52
CA ASP A 241 29.01 -5.09 13.15
C ASP A 241 28.14 -3.94 12.65
N ILE A 242 27.70 -3.09 13.59
CA ILE A 242 26.83 -1.96 13.30
C ILE A 242 27.56 -0.92 12.45
N ALA A 243 28.86 -0.71 12.67
CA ALA A 243 29.63 0.25 11.90
C ALA A 243 29.67 -0.14 10.41
N GLN A 244 29.93 -1.42 10.12
CA GLN A 244 29.89 -1.94 8.76
C GLN A 244 28.48 -1.90 8.16
N GLN A 245 27.44 -2.27 8.93
CA GLN A 245 26.04 -2.13 8.47
C GLN A 245 25.71 -0.69 8.09
N MET A 246 26.16 0.31 8.86
CA MET A 246 25.85 1.71 8.60
C MET A 246 26.41 2.22 7.27
N ARG A 247 27.37 1.54 6.64
CA ARG A 247 27.87 1.92 5.32
C ARG A 247 26.82 1.79 4.21
N PHE A 248 25.83 0.92 4.40
CA PHE A 248 24.72 0.69 3.46
C PHE A 248 23.57 1.68 3.60
N TYR A 249 23.61 2.51 4.65
CA TYR A 249 22.55 3.48 4.95
C TYR A 249 22.95 4.86 4.43
N MET A 250 22.00 5.53 3.76
CA MET A 250 22.09 6.95 3.41
C MET A 250 22.14 7.81 4.67
N ASP A 251 22.63 9.04 4.57
CA ASP A 251 22.72 9.95 5.72
C ASP A 251 21.35 10.29 6.30
N GLU A 252 20.34 10.33 5.45
CA GLU A 252 18.93 10.39 5.82
C GLU A 252 18.16 9.30 5.08
N LEU A 253 17.39 8.51 5.84
CA LEU A 253 16.49 7.53 5.26
C LEU A 253 15.11 8.17 5.10
N GLN A 254 14.54 8.04 3.90
CA GLN A 254 13.14 8.40 3.70
C GLN A 254 12.22 7.65 4.67
N ALA A 255 12.53 6.38 4.95
CA ALA A 255 11.83 5.55 5.92
C ALA A 255 12.80 4.61 6.65
N PHE A 256 12.71 4.55 7.98
CA PHE A 256 13.33 3.52 8.79
C PHE A 256 12.31 3.01 9.81
N TYR A 257 11.88 1.76 9.65
CA TYR A 257 10.66 1.26 10.30
C TYR A 257 9.47 2.19 10.01
N LEU A 258 8.98 2.89 11.04
CA LEU A 258 7.83 3.78 10.98
C LEU A 258 8.21 5.26 11.05
N THR A 259 9.49 5.59 11.24
CA THR A 259 9.96 6.97 11.22
C THR A 259 10.33 7.37 9.80
N ARG A 260 9.95 8.59 9.40
CA ARG A 260 10.32 9.21 8.13
C ARG A 260 11.49 10.16 8.34
N ASN A 261 12.22 10.47 7.27
CA ASN A 261 13.38 11.38 7.28
C ASN A 261 14.33 11.08 8.45
N THR A 262 14.59 9.79 8.67
CA THR A 262 15.31 9.33 9.84
C THR A 262 16.80 9.50 9.60
N PRO A 263 17.50 10.30 10.42
CA PRO A 263 18.93 10.46 10.24
C PRO A 263 19.63 9.14 10.55
N LYS A 264 20.67 8.83 9.79
CA LYS A 264 21.51 7.64 9.95
C LYS A 264 21.99 7.41 11.38
N ARG A 265 22.23 8.48 12.14
CA ARG A 265 22.56 8.41 13.57
C ARG A 265 21.44 7.80 14.41
N ALA A 266 20.18 8.15 14.16
CA ALA A 266 19.04 7.57 14.87
C ALA A 266 18.88 6.08 14.54
N VAL A 267 19.06 5.73 13.26
CA VAL A 267 19.10 4.32 12.81
C VAL A 267 20.17 3.52 13.55
N ARG A 268 21.37 4.10 13.68
CA ARG A 268 22.48 3.51 14.40
C ARG A 268 22.14 3.25 15.87
N LEU A 269 21.64 4.27 16.59
CA LEU A 269 21.27 4.15 18.01
C LEU A 269 20.22 3.06 18.23
N GLU A 270 19.22 2.97 17.35
CA GLU A 270 18.18 1.95 17.46
C GLU A 270 18.73 0.54 17.21
N LYS A 271 19.63 0.38 16.23
CA LYS A 271 20.33 -0.90 16.01
C LYS A 271 21.23 -1.28 17.18
N GLU A 272 21.94 -0.33 17.78
CA GLU A 272 22.75 -0.56 18.98
C GLU A 272 21.87 -1.07 20.14
N ARG A 273 20.70 -0.45 20.34
CA ARG A 273 19.71 -0.89 21.34
C ARG A 273 19.22 -2.31 21.06
N ILE A 274 18.78 -2.60 19.82
CA ILE A 274 18.25 -3.91 19.43
C ILE A 274 19.33 -4.99 19.57
N PHE A 275 20.51 -4.80 18.98
CA PHE A 275 21.58 -5.80 19.03
C PHE A 275 22.19 -5.99 20.41
N GLY A 276 22.14 -4.97 21.28
CA GLY A 276 22.54 -5.06 22.68
C GLY A 276 21.64 -6.01 23.49
N SER A 277 20.34 -6.04 23.17
CA SER A 277 19.37 -6.95 23.81
C SER A 277 19.31 -8.35 23.19
N ALA A 278 19.77 -8.53 21.95
CA ALA A 278 19.64 -9.78 21.23
C ALA A 278 20.60 -10.86 21.78
N ARG A 279 20.08 -12.05 22.10
CA ARG A 279 20.92 -13.18 22.52
C ARG A 279 21.67 -13.79 21.34
N SER A 280 21.04 -13.88 20.18
CA SER A 280 21.62 -14.34 18.93
C SER A 280 21.04 -13.58 17.74
N VAL A 281 21.81 -13.49 16.66
CA VAL A 281 21.37 -12.95 15.37
C VAL A 281 21.91 -13.89 14.31
N ASP A 282 21.02 -14.53 13.56
CA ASP A 282 21.35 -15.39 12.43
C ASP A 282 20.36 -15.05 11.30
N ILE A 283 20.86 -14.32 10.31
CA ILE A 283 20.18 -13.96 9.08
C ILE A 283 20.74 -14.83 7.96
N ARG A 284 19.81 -15.45 7.23
CA ARG A 284 20.08 -16.21 6.03
C ARG A 284 19.17 -15.69 4.93
N ALA A 285 19.74 -15.47 3.75
CA ALA A 285 19.01 -15.12 2.54
C ALA A 285 19.42 -16.06 1.41
N GLY A 286 18.47 -16.37 0.52
CA GLY A 286 18.80 -17.00 -0.76
C GLY A 286 19.45 -16.00 -1.72
N GLU A 287 19.76 -16.44 -2.93
CA GLU A 287 20.24 -15.55 -3.98
C GLU A 287 19.17 -14.50 -4.31
N PRO A 288 19.47 -13.18 -4.21
CA PRO A 288 18.48 -12.16 -4.49
C PRO A 288 18.23 -12.05 -6.01
N GLU A 289 16.95 -11.93 -6.37
CA GLU A 289 16.57 -11.44 -7.70
C GLU A 289 16.78 -9.93 -7.70
N ILE A 290 17.54 -9.41 -8.67
CA ILE A 290 17.84 -7.98 -8.79
C ILE A 290 17.18 -7.46 -10.05
N VAL A 291 16.21 -6.57 -9.88
CA VAL A 291 15.51 -5.93 -11.00
C VAL A 291 15.86 -4.45 -11.04
N PHE A 292 16.57 -4.04 -12.08
CA PHE A 292 16.87 -2.63 -12.30
C PHE A 292 15.65 -1.87 -12.84
N GLN A 293 15.34 -0.76 -12.19
CA GLN A 293 14.29 0.18 -12.58
C GLN A 293 14.89 1.55 -12.91
N ASN A 294 14.09 2.42 -13.52
CA ASN A 294 14.46 3.83 -13.80
C ASN A 294 15.77 3.99 -14.58
N GLY A 295 16.06 3.07 -15.51
CA GLY A 295 17.30 3.09 -16.31
C GLY A 295 18.56 2.79 -15.49
N GLY A 296 18.45 1.94 -14.46
CA GLY A 296 19.57 1.53 -13.61
C GLY A 296 19.77 2.38 -12.36
N ARG A 297 18.91 3.38 -12.11
CA ARG A 297 18.99 4.26 -10.93
C ARG A 297 18.41 3.63 -9.66
N THR A 298 17.59 2.59 -9.80
CA THR A 298 16.99 1.87 -8.68
C THR A 298 17.13 0.38 -8.95
N ALA A 299 17.40 -0.39 -7.91
CA ALA A 299 17.36 -1.85 -7.95
C ALA A 299 16.45 -2.30 -6.80
N ILE A 300 15.53 -3.22 -7.11
CA ILE A 300 14.66 -3.88 -6.13
C ILE A 300 14.93 -5.38 -6.10
#